data_AF-A0A7V9N9D6-F1
#
_entry.id   AF-A0A7V9N9D6-F1
#
_cell.length_a   1.000
_cell.length_b   1.000
_cell.length_c   1.000
_cell.angle_alpha   90.00
_cell.angle_beta   90.00
_cell.angle_gamma   90.00
#
_symmetry.space_group_name_H-M   'P 1'
#
loop_
_entity.id
_entity.type
_entity.pdbx_description
1 polymer ?
#
loop_
_entity_poly.entity_id
_entity_poly.type
_entity_poly.pdbx_seq_one_letter_code
_entity_poly.pdbx_strand_id
1 'polypeptide(L)'
;LGRILGTAGAALGLPLTTYTAVLLSNTAVPLWQETRRSLPLLFAASAAGGSAALLEMTGLNDKERDIVRRFGMAAGVAEIVAGGWVEREANRIERVGRPLQEGVGGGLWTASKSLTIASVVLTALSGRQRWARGPAALAGTGASLATRFALFHAGKGSARDPRATFRLQRQTRGAPVDRSSPRT
;
A
#
# COMPACT_ATOMS: atom_id res chain seq x y z
N LEU A 1 -14.17 25.31 14.81
CA LEU A 1 -13.48 24.19 15.51
C LEU A 1 -13.37 22.94 14.63
N GLY A 2 -14.46 22.36 14.14
CA GLY A 2 -14.43 21.12 13.35
C GLY A 2 -13.50 21.13 12.11
N ARG A 3 -13.45 22.22 11.33
CA ARG A 3 -12.57 22.31 10.15
C ARG A 3 -11.08 22.33 10.51
N ILE A 4 -10.72 22.97 11.62
CA ILE A 4 -9.33 23.07 12.11
C ILE A 4 -8.88 21.72 12.68
N LEU A 5 -9.75 21.06 13.46
CA LEU A 5 -9.52 19.71 13.97
C LEU A 5 -9.40 18.69 12.83
N GLY A 6 -10.24 18.81 11.78
CA GLY A 6 -10.16 17.98 10.59
C GLY A 6 -8.85 18.17 9.81
N THR A 7 -8.42 19.41 9.60
CA THR A 7 -7.12 19.68 8.93
C THR A 7 -5.93 19.23 9.76
N ALA A 8 -5.97 19.41 11.09
CA ALA A 8 -4.93 18.92 11.99
C ALA A 8 -4.88 17.39 11.99
N GLY A 9 -6.04 16.73 12.03
CA GLY A 9 -6.14 15.27 11.93
C GLY A 9 -5.61 14.73 10.60
N ALA A 10 -5.91 15.39 9.48
CA ALA A 10 -5.36 15.02 8.18
C ALA A 10 -3.83 15.22 8.12
N ALA A 11 -3.33 16.34 8.63
CA ALA A 11 -1.91 16.66 8.66
C ALA A 11 -1.10 15.71 9.55
N LEU A 12 -1.69 15.20 10.65
CA LEU A 12 -1.04 14.24 11.54
C LEU A 12 -1.24 12.79 11.09
N GLY A 13 -2.40 12.46 10.53
CA GLY A 13 -2.73 11.11 10.08
C GLY A 13 -1.91 10.67 8.87
N LEU A 14 -1.68 11.58 7.91
CA LEU A 14 -0.90 11.29 6.71
C LEU A 14 0.54 10.81 7.01
N PRO A 15 1.35 11.50 7.83
CA PRO A 15 2.66 11.00 8.26
C PRO A 15 2.53 9.75 9.12
N LEU A 16 1.54 9.64 10.01
CA LEU A 16 1.38 8.44 10.85
C LEU A 16 1.18 7.16 10.02
N THR A 17 0.39 7.26 8.95
CA THR A 17 0.03 6.09 8.15
C THR A 17 1.08 5.72 7.11
N THR A 18 1.86 6.70 6.66
CA THR A 18 3.00 6.48 5.75
C THR A 18 4.27 6.10 6.51
N TYR A 19 4.41 6.47 7.77
CA TYR A 19 5.59 6.15 8.59
C TYR A 19 5.85 4.65 8.71
N THR A 20 4.80 3.83 8.87
CA THR A 20 4.94 2.37 8.88
C THR A 20 5.46 1.84 7.55
N ALA A 21 5.00 2.41 6.43
CA ALA A 21 5.49 2.06 5.10
C ALA A 21 6.97 2.45 4.91
N VAL A 22 7.37 3.61 5.42
CA VAL A 22 8.77 4.10 5.35
C VAL A 22 9.69 3.23 6.21
N LEU A 23 9.29 2.89 7.44
CA LEU A 23 10.05 1.98 8.29
C LEU A 23 10.24 0.61 7.64
N LEU A 24 9.17 0.04 7.07
CA LEU A 24 9.25 -1.20 6.33
C LEU A 24 10.12 -1.07 5.06
N SER A 25 10.04 0.05 4.35
CA SER A 25 10.87 0.33 3.17
C SER A 25 12.36 0.45 3.49
N ASN A 26 12.69 0.93 4.70
CA ASN A 26 14.08 1.06 5.16
C ASN A 26 14.67 -0.25 5.71
N THR A 27 13.91 -1.34 5.75
CA THR A 27 14.47 -2.66 6.07
C THR A 27 15.27 -3.22 4.90
N ALA A 28 16.31 -4.02 5.18
CA ALA A 28 17.19 -4.64 4.19
C ALA A 28 16.52 -5.77 3.37
N VAL A 29 15.21 -5.67 3.14
CA VAL A 29 14.45 -6.64 2.34
C VAL A 29 14.39 -6.15 0.90
N PRO A 30 14.94 -6.91 -0.08
CA PRO A 30 15.11 -6.48 -1.47
C PRO A 30 13.83 -5.96 -2.12
N LEU A 31 12.68 -6.59 -1.85
CA LEU A 31 11.38 -6.17 -2.37
C LEU A 31 11.01 -4.74 -2.00
N TRP A 32 11.27 -4.34 -0.75
CA TRP A 32 10.85 -3.05 -0.24
C TRP A 32 11.80 -1.93 -0.66
N GLN A 33 13.08 -2.26 -0.84
CA GLN A 33 14.07 -1.33 -1.39
C GLN A 33 13.78 -0.97 -2.85
N GLU A 34 13.38 -1.95 -3.66
CA GLU A 34 13.04 -1.72 -5.07
C GLU A 34 11.73 -0.95 -5.23
N THR A 35 10.73 -1.21 -4.37
CA THR A 35 9.42 -0.54 -4.44
C THR A 35 9.29 0.67 -3.51
N ARG A 36 10.41 1.20 -2.98
CA ARG A 36 10.44 2.27 -1.97
C ARG A 36 9.73 3.56 -2.38
N ARG A 37 9.52 3.80 -3.68
CA ARG A 37 8.83 4.99 -4.21
C ARG A 37 7.32 4.81 -4.29
N SER A 38 6.86 3.61 -4.63
CA SER A 38 5.45 3.30 -4.84
C SER A 38 4.77 2.79 -3.56
N LEU A 39 5.51 2.19 -2.63
CA LEU A 39 5.01 1.70 -1.34
C LEU A 39 4.33 2.76 -0.46
N PRO A 40 4.92 3.95 -0.22
CA PRO A 40 4.27 4.97 0.61
C PRO A 40 2.93 5.43 0.04
N LEU A 41 2.83 5.51 -1.30
CA LEU A 41 1.60 5.87 -1.99
C LEU A 41 0.52 4.80 -1.81
N LEU A 42 0.89 3.53 -1.92
CA LEU A 42 -0.04 2.42 -1.70
C LEU A 42 -0.57 2.40 -0.26
N PHE A 43 0.30 2.59 0.74
CA PHE A 43 -0.12 2.67 2.14
C PHE A 43 -1.03 3.87 2.40
N ALA A 44 -0.71 5.04 1.84
CA ALA A 44 -1.54 6.24 1.96
C ALA A 44 -2.93 6.02 1.35
N ALA A 45 -3.00 5.43 0.15
CA ALA A 45 -4.25 5.14 -0.53
C ALA A 45 -5.10 4.10 0.23
N SER A 46 -4.47 3.00 0.66
CA SER A 46 -5.13 1.95 1.43
C SER A 46 -5.64 2.45 2.79
N ALA A 47 -4.89 3.34 3.44
CA ALA A 47 -5.32 4.03 4.65
C ALA A 47 -6.53 4.93 4.41
N ALA A 48 -6.49 5.76 3.38
CA ALA A 48 -7.60 6.63 3.00
C ALA A 48 -8.86 5.81 2.69
N GLY A 49 -8.72 4.68 1.99
CA GLY A 49 -9.81 3.75 1.68
C GLY A 49 -10.40 3.12 2.94
N GLY A 50 -9.55 2.64 3.86
CA GLY A 50 -9.98 2.11 5.16
C GLY A 50 -10.69 3.15 6.03
N SER A 51 -10.18 4.39 6.08
CA SER A 51 -10.85 5.48 6.80
C SER A 51 -12.21 5.83 6.19
N ALA A 52 -12.32 5.87 4.87
CA ALA A 52 -13.59 6.10 4.18
C ALA A 52 -14.61 5.00 4.50
N ALA A 53 -14.18 3.72 4.47
CA ALA A 53 -15.00 2.58 4.82
C ALA A 53 -15.52 2.66 6.27
N LEU A 54 -14.65 3.02 7.23
CA LEU A 54 -15.05 3.21 8.63
C LEU A 54 -16.02 4.39 8.79
N LEU A 55 -15.80 5.49 8.09
CA LEU A 55 -16.71 6.64 8.12
C LEU A 55 -18.09 6.27 7.56
N GLU A 56 -18.18 5.43 6.52
CA GLU A 56 -19.48 4.97 5.99
C GLU A 56 -20.30 4.17 7.02
N MET A 57 -19.64 3.52 7.99
CA MET A 57 -20.29 2.80 9.09
C MET A 57 -20.84 3.72 10.18
N THR A 58 -20.45 5.01 10.18
CA THR A 58 -20.96 5.99 11.14
C THR A 58 -22.28 6.63 10.68
N GLY A 59 -23.03 7.20 11.63
CA GLY A 59 -24.32 7.86 11.39
C GLY A 59 -24.19 9.21 10.65
N LEU A 60 -23.75 9.18 9.39
CA LEU A 60 -23.55 10.39 8.56
C LEU A 60 -24.85 10.92 7.95
N ASN A 61 -24.94 12.25 7.86
CA ASN A 61 -25.97 12.94 7.08
C ASN A 61 -25.78 12.72 5.58
N ASP A 62 -26.82 12.96 4.77
CA ASP A 62 -26.78 12.67 3.32
C ASP A 62 -25.67 13.43 2.56
N LYS A 63 -25.40 14.68 2.93
CA LYS A 63 -24.29 15.48 2.33
C LYS A 63 -22.92 14.92 2.69
N GLU A 64 -22.70 14.58 3.96
CA GLU A 64 -21.43 14.01 4.44
C GLU A 64 -21.17 12.65 3.82
N ARG A 65 -22.23 11.86 3.64
CA ARG A 65 -22.18 10.56 2.98
C ARG A 65 -21.74 10.66 1.53
N ASP A 66 -22.25 11.65 0.77
CA ASP A 66 -21.81 11.84 -0.62
C ASP A 66 -20.32 12.20 -0.71
N ILE A 67 -19.83 13.01 0.24
CA ILE A 67 -18.41 13.37 0.34
C ILE A 67 -17.57 12.14 0.66
N VAL A 68 -17.95 11.37 1.67
CA VAL A 68 -17.23 10.14 2.09
C VAL A 68 -17.22 9.11 0.96
N ARG A 69 -18.33 8.97 0.20
CA ARG A 69 -18.41 8.06 -0.94
C ARG A 69 -17.42 8.43 -2.04
N ARG A 70 -17.36 9.71 -2.42
CA ARG A 70 -16.40 10.23 -3.43
C ARG A 70 -14.96 10.07 -2.95
N PHE A 71 -14.71 10.35 -1.67
CA PHE A 71 -13.40 10.18 -1.05
C PHE A 71 -12.96 8.71 -1.05
N GLY A 72 -13.84 7.78 -0.68
CA GLY A 72 -13.59 6.34 -0.71
C GLY A 72 -13.33 5.81 -2.12
N MET A 73 -14.08 6.28 -3.11
CA MET A 73 -13.81 5.96 -4.53
C MET A 73 -12.44 6.45 -4.98
N ALA A 74 -12.11 7.71 -4.70
CA ALA A 74 -10.83 8.30 -5.07
C ALA A 74 -9.66 7.54 -4.41
N ALA A 75 -9.81 7.16 -3.13
CA ALA A 75 -8.84 6.37 -2.41
C ALA A 75 -8.69 4.96 -3.00
N GLY A 76 -9.79 4.28 -3.33
CA GLY A 76 -9.76 2.96 -3.95
C GLY A 76 -9.13 2.96 -5.36
N VAL A 77 -9.41 3.99 -6.17
CA VAL A 77 -8.74 4.18 -7.47
C VAL A 77 -7.25 4.42 -7.27
N ALA A 78 -6.87 5.27 -6.31
CA ALA A 78 -5.47 5.51 -5.98
C ALA A 78 -4.77 4.22 -5.50
N GLU A 79 -5.43 3.37 -4.73
CA GLU A 79 -4.89 2.08 -4.25
C GLU A 79 -4.65 1.12 -5.42
N ILE A 80 -5.58 1.04 -6.38
CA ILE A 80 -5.41 0.22 -7.60
C ILE A 80 -4.24 0.73 -8.44
N VAL A 81 -4.13 2.04 -8.67
CA VAL A 81 -3.04 2.65 -9.46
C VAL A 81 -1.70 2.45 -8.77
N ALA A 82 -1.61 2.74 -7.47
CA ALA A 82 -0.39 2.54 -6.68
C ALA A 82 0.00 1.06 -6.61
N GLY A 83 -0.97 0.14 -6.48
CA GLY A 83 -0.73 -1.30 -6.51
C GLY A 83 -0.18 -1.76 -7.87
N GLY A 84 -0.71 -1.21 -8.97
CA GLY A 84 -0.16 -1.45 -10.31
C GLY A 84 1.26 -0.90 -10.48
N TRP A 85 1.61 0.21 -9.83
CA TRP A 85 2.98 0.73 -9.83
C TRP A 85 3.94 -0.15 -9.04
N VAL A 86 3.52 -0.63 -7.86
CA VAL A 86 4.28 -1.61 -7.06
C VAL A 86 4.55 -2.86 -7.88
N GLU A 87 3.55 -3.40 -8.59
CA GLU A 87 3.74 -4.56 -9.47
C GLU A 87 4.70 -4.28 -10.62
N ARG A 88 4.58 -3.13 -11.29
CA ARG A 88 5.48 -2.77 -12.39
C ARG A 88 6.92 -2.62 -11.91
N GLU A 89 7.12 -2.00 -10.76
CA GLU A 89 8.46 -1.78 -10.18
C GLU A 89 9.04 -3.08 -9.64
N ALA A 90 8.23 -3.94 -9.01
CA ALA A 90 8.63 -5.28 -8.60
C ALA A 90 8.93 -6.22 -9.79
N ASN A 91 8.18 -6.13 -10.89
CA ASN A 91 8.39 -6.94 -12.10
C ASN A 91 9.59 -6.49 -12.95
N ARG A 92 10.17 -5.30 -12.71
CA ARG A 92 11.44 -4.91 -13.36
C ARG A 92 12.57 -5.87 -13.01
N ILE A 93 12.48 -6.53 -11.86
CA ILE A 93 13.37 -7.61 -11.46
C ILE A 93 12.48 -8.84 -11.26
N GLU A 94 12.42 -9.70 -12.27
CA GLU A 94 11.53 -10.86 -12.32
C GLU A 94 11.58 -11.77 -11.07
N ARG A 95 12.71 -11.79 -10.35
CA ARG A 95 12.87 -12.50 -9.07
C ARG A 95 12.29 -11.80 -7.84
N VAL A 96 12.12 -10.48 -7.87
CA VAL A 96 11.54 -9.66 -6.79
C VAL A 96 10.02 -9.59 -6.92
N GLY A 97 9.47 -9.71 -8.13
CA GLY A 97 8.02 -9.86 -8.36
C GLY A 97 7.45 -11.24 -8.02
N ARG A 98 8.26 -12.31 -8.03
CA ARG A 98 7.81 -13.69 -7.71
C ARG A 98 7.11 -13.84 -6.34
N PRO A 99 7.60 -13.27 -5.22
CA PRO A 99 6.89 -13.28 -3.93
C PRO A 99 5.51 -12.60 -3.94
N LEU A 100 5.24 -11.71 -4.89
CA LEU A 100 3.93 -11.09 -5.12
C LEU A 100 3.02 -11.94 -6.03
N GLN A 101 3.58 -12.93 -6.73
CA GLN A 101 2.84 -13.79 -7.67
C GLN A 101 2.68 -15.23 -7.17
N GLU A 102 3.56 -15.70 -6.28
CA GLU A 102 3.63 -17.08 -5.80
C GLU A 102 3.51 -17.16 -4.26
N GLY A 103 2.83 -18.20 -3.78
CA GLY A 103 2.67 -18.50 -2.35
C GLY A 103 1.62 -17.63 -1.63
N VAL A 104 1.69 -17.61 -0.30
CA VAL A 104 0.71 -16.94 0.57
C VAL A 104 0.63 -15.43 0.28
N GLY A 105 1.76 -14.80 -0.07
CA GLY A 105 1.84 -13.37 -0.42
C GLY A 105 1.04 -13.01 -1.69
N GLY A 106 1.16 -13.81 -2.76
CA GLY A 106 0.41 -13.58 -4.00
C GLY A 106 -1.09 -13.86 -3.89
N GLY A 107 -1.47 -14.85 -3.07
CA GLY A 107 -2.88 -15.11 -2.74
C GLY A 107 -3.51 -13.93 -2.00
N LEU A 108 -2.84 -13.42 -0.96
CA LEU A 108 -3.26 -12.23 -0.21
C LEU A 108 -3.29 -10.97 -1.08
N TRP A 109 -2.34 -10.82 -2.00
CA TRP A 109 -2.30 -9.68 -2.92
C TRP A 109 -3.48 -9.68 -3.89
N THR A 110 -3.76 -10.84 -4.49
CA THR A 110 -4.91 -11.03 -5.39
C THR A 110 -6.23 -10.82 -4.64
N ALA A 111 -6.33 -11.33 -3.41
CA ALA A 111 -7.48 -11.09 -2.54
C ALA A 111 -7.64 -9.60 -2.23
N SER A 112 -6.56 -8.89 -1.90
CA SER A 112 -6.63 -7.45 -1.63
C SER A 112 -7.16 -6.68 -2.84
N LYS A 113 -6.65 -6.98 -4.04
CA LYS A 113 -7.09 -6.35 -5.30
C LYS A 113 -8.56 -6.61 -5.58
N SER A 114 -9.01 -7.86 -5.45
CA SER A 114 -10.42 -8.20 -5.69
C SER A 114 -11.32 -7.53 -4.66
N LEU A 115 -10.91 -7.46 -3.39
CA LEU A 115 -11.64 -6.73 -2.36
C LEU A 115 -11.64 -5.20 -2.61
N THR A 116 -10.54 -4.60 -3.04
CA THR A 116 -10.50 -3.16 -3.38
C THR A 116 -11.42 -2.86 -4.55
N ILE A 117 -11.38 -3.67 -5.62
CA ILE A 117 -12.28 -3.52 -6.77
C ILE A 117 -13.73 -3.70 -6.34
N ALA A 118 -14.04 -4.75 -5.57
CA ALA A 118 -15.38 -5.00 -5.04
C ALA A 118 -15.86 -3.84 -4.16
N SER A 119 -14.99 -3.30 -3.30
CA SER A 119 -15.29 -2.14 -2.46
C SER A 119 -15.62 -0.92 -3.31
N VAL A 120 -14.81 -0.57 -4.31
CA VAL A 120 -15.08 0.56 -5.21
C VAL A 120 -16.42 0.40 -5.95
N VAL A 121 -16.71 -0.80 -6.46
CA VAL A 121 -17.98 -1.10 -7.15
C VAL A 121 -19.17 -1.01 -6.18
N LEU A 122 -19.04 -1.57 -4.98
CA LEU A 122 -20.09 -1.52 -3.96
C LEU A 122 -20.32 -0.10 -3.45
N THR A 123 -19.25 0.70 -3.27
CA THR A 123 -19.33 2.13 -2.95
C THR A 123 -19.99 2.91 -4.09
N ALA A 124 -19.82 2.53 -5.36
CA ALA A 124 -20.59 3.11 -6.46
C ALA A 124 -22.07 2.77 -6.41
N LEU A 125 -22.40 1.51 -6.10
CA LEU A 125 -23.78 1.07 -5.95
C LEU A 125 -24.46 1.64 -4.69
N SER A 126 -23.71 1.97 -3.64
CA SER A 126 -24.24 2.48 -2.36
C SER A 126 -24.98 3.81 -2.49
N GLY A 127 -24.69 4.57 -3.55
CA GLY A 127 -25.41 5.80 -3.92
C GLY A 127 -26.83 5.55 -4.43
N ARG A 128 -27.11 4.38 -5.02
CA ARG A 128 -28.45 3.97 -5.49
C ARG A 128 -29.15 3.01 -4.53
N GLN A 129 -28.40 2.11 -3.90
CA GLN A 129 -28.94 1.02 -3.09
C GLN A 129 -28.36 1.01 -1.68
N ARG A 130 -29.22 1.21 -0.67
CA ARG A 130 -28.81 1.34 0.74
C ARG A 130 -28.19 0.05 1.31
N TRP A 131 -28.57 -1.12 0.80
CA TRP A 131 -28.04 -2.40 1.26
C TRP A 131 -26.56 -2.61 0.91
N ALA A 132 -26.06 -1.97 -0.15
CA ALA A 132 -24.67 -2.12 -0.60
C ALA A 132 -23.64 -1.43 0.33
N ARG A 133 -24.10 -0.62 1.29
CA ARG A 133 -23.26 0.15 2.23
C ARG A 133 -22.46 -0.73 3.18
N GLY A 134 -23.13 -1.66 3.86
CA GLY A 134 -22.46 -2.60 4.78
C GLY A 134 -21.40 -3.44 4.08
N PRO A 135 -21.73 -4.10 2.96
CA PRO A 135 -20.77 -4.84 2.15
C PRO A 135 -19.60 -3.97 1.63
N ALA A 136 -19.84 -2.73 1.21
CA ALA A 136 -18.79 -1.82 0.73
C ALA A 136 -17.75 -1.52 1.82
N ALA A 137 -18.22 -1.22 3.03
CA ALA A 137 -17.36 -0.92 4.17
C ALA A 137 -16.58 -2.15 4.64
N LEU A 138 -17.22 -3.33 4.67
CA LEU A 138 -16.56 -4.59 4.99
C LEU A 138 -15.49 -4.94 3.95
N ALA A 139 -15.81 -4.82 2.66
CA ALA A 139 -14.87 -5.07 1.57
C ALA A 139 -13.68 -4.09 1.61
N GLY A 140 -13.92 -2.80 1.86
CA GLY A 140 -12.85 -1.79 1.95
C GLY A 140 -11.93 -2.00 3.15
N THR A 141 -12.49 -2.36 4.31
CA THR A 141 -11.71 -2.68 5.51
C THR A 141 -10.90 -3.97 5.30
N GLY A 142 -11.54 -5.00 4.72
CA GLY A 142 -10.88 -6.26 4.38
C GLY A 142 -9.75 -6.09 3.36
N ALA A 143 -9.96 -5.25 2.33
CA ALA A 143 -8.92 -4.89 1.36
C ALA A 143 -7.71 -4.27 2.06
N SER A 144 -7.94 -3.28 2.92
CA SER A 144 -6.90 -2.55 3.63
C SER A 144 -6.05 -3.46 4.53
N LEU A 145 -6.68 -4.45 5.19
CA LEU A 145 -5.98 -5.47 5.97
C LEU A 145 -5.22 -6.45 5.08
N ALA A 146 -5.87 -6.95 4.03
CA ALA A 146 -5.27 -7.88 3.07
C ALA A 146 -4.02 -7.28 2.41
N THR A 147 -4.05 -6.00 2.01
CA THR A 147 -2.91 -5.26 1.46
C THR A 147 -1.73 -5.30 2.45
N ARG A 148 -1.98 -4.97 3.73
CA ARG A 148 -0.94 -4.98 4.78
C ARG A 148 -0.33 -6.38 4.99
N PHE A 149 -1.17 -7.42 5.05
CA PHE A 149 -0.70 -8.80 5.23
C PHE A 149 0.01 -9.36 3.99
N ALA A 150 -0.44 -8.99 2.79
CA ALA A 150 0.20 -9.35 1.52
C ALA A 150 1.62 -8.82 1.47
N LEU A 151 1.80 -7.53 1.78
CA LEU A 151 3.09 -6.87 1.86
C LEU A 151 4.01 -7.53 2.90
N PHE A 152 3.50 -7.81 4.10
CA PHE A 152 4.28 -8.48 5.14
C PHE A 152 4.76 -9.88 4.72
N HIS A 153 3.90 -10.69 4.11
CA HIS A 153 4.25 -12.04 3.67
C HIS A 153 5.14 -12.04 2.43
N ALA A 154 4.88 -11.18 1.45
CA ALA A 154 5.73 -10.99 0.28
C ALA A 154 7.15 -10.54 0.70
N GLY A 155 7.24 -9.67 1.71
CA GLY A 155 8.50 -9.29 2.35
C GLY A 155 9.27 -10.46 2.95
N LYS A 156 8.62 -11.30 3.76
CA LYS A 156 9.24 -12.52 4.32
C LYS A 156 9.69 -13.50 3.24
N GLY A 157 8.95 -13.62 2.14
CA GLY A 157 9.31 -14.44 0.99
C GLY A 157 10.58 -13.94 0.30
N SER A 158 10.66 -12.62 0.04
CA SER A 158 11.83 -11.98 -0.57
C SER A 158 13.08 -12.06 0.30
N ALA A 159 12.94 -11.95 1.63
CA ALA A 159 14.06 -12.02 2.58
C ALA A 159 14.71 -13.41 2.68
N ARG A 160 14.02 -14.47 2.26
CA ARG A 160 14.54 -15.85 2.31
C ARG A 160 15.38 -16.26 1.11
N ASP A 161 15.47 -15.44 0.05
CA ASP A 161 16.34 -15.72 -1.09
C ASP A 161 17.77 -15.19 -0.81
N PRO A 162 18.75 -16.06 -0.51
CA PRO A 162 20.08 -15.63 -0.04
C PRO A 162 20.85 -14.82 -1.07
N ARG A 163 20.53 -14.96 -2.37
CA ARG A 163 21.27 -14.31 -3.47
C ARG A 163 20.77 -12.90 -3.80
N ALA A 164 19.57 -12.53 -3.35
CA ALA A 164 19.07 -11.15 -3.47
C ALA A 164 19.81 -10.19 -2.51
N THR A 165 20.18 -10.67 -1.33
CA THR A 165 20.96 -9.92 -0.32
C THR A 165 22.38 -9.60 -0.78
N PHE A 166 23.02 -10.50 -1.54
CA PHE A 166 24.41 -10.31 -2.00
C PHE A 166 24.60 -9.19 -3.02
N ARG A 167 23.57 -8.77 -3.79
CA ARG A 167 23.72 -7.66 -4.74
C ARG A 167 23.57 -6.27 -4.10
N LEU A 168 22.80 -6.14 -3.02
CA LEU A 168 22.77 -4.91 -2.19
C LEU A 168 24.16 -4.61 -1.61
N GLN A 169 24.88 -5.65 -1.13
CA GLN A 169 26.28 -5.50 -0.72
C GLN A 169 27.22 -5.12 -1.89
N ARG A 170 26.95 -5.59 -3.11
CA ARG A 170 27.78 -5.30 -4.29
C ARG A 170 27.58 -3.87 -4.84
N GLN A 171 26.39 -3.28 -4.67
CA GLN A 171 26.15 -1.86 -4.97
C GLN A 171 26.81 -0.94 -3.94
N THR A 172 26.80 -1.29 -2.64
CA THR A 172 27.48 -0.49 -1.61
C THR A 172 29.01 -0.62 -1.67
N ARG A 173 29.55 -1.77 -2.08
CA ARG A 173 31.00 -1.96 -2.32
C ARG A 173 31.50 -1.48 -3.70
N GLY A 174 30.62 -0.90 -4.52
CA GLY A 174 30.92 -0.46 -5.88
C GLY A 174 31.48 0.95 -6.01
N ALA A 175 31.74 1.68 -4.92
CA ALA A 175 32.60 2.85 -4.98
C ALA A 175 34.06 2.33 -5.11
N PRO A 176 34.74 2.55 -6.24
CA PRO A 176 36.16 2.24 -6.32
C PRO A 176 36.84 3.14 -5.28
N VAL A 177 37.34 2.54 -4.21
CA VAL A 177 38.39 3.16 -3.41
C VAL A 177 39.59 3.19 -4.35
N ASP A 178 39.73 4.31 -5.06
CA ASP A 178 40.92 4.63 -5.82
C ASP A 178 42.08 4.73 -4.82
N ARG A 179 42.82 3.63 -4.72
CA ARG A 179 44.13 3.57 -4.08
C ARG A 179 45.18 3.53 -5.18
N SER A 180 45.19 4.53 -6.05
CA SER A 180 46.41 4.90 -6.76
C SER A 180 47.43 5.42 -5.75
N SER A 181 48.55 4.72 -5.67
CA SER A 181 49.69 4.88 -4.75
C SER A 181 50.41 6.24 -4.87
N PRO A 182 51.46 6.49 -4.06
CA PRO A 182 52.77 6.10 -4.57
C PRO A 182 53.67 5.40 -3.54
N ARG A 183 54.45 4.46 -4.10
CA ARG A 183 55.65 3.90 -3.50
C ARG A 183 56.64 5.02 -3.16
N THR A 184 57.25 4.93 -1.99
CA THR A 184 58.64 5.30 -1.73
C THR A 184 59.21 4.28 -0.75
#